data_AF-A0A7K9ESQ6-F1
#
_entry.id   AF-A0A7K9ESQ6-F1
#
_cell.length_a   1.000
_cell.length_b   1.000
_cell.length_c   1.000
_cell.angle_alpha   90.00
_cell.angle_beta   90.00
_cell.angle_gamma   90.00
#
_symmetry.space_group_name_H-M   'P 1'
#
loop_
_entity.id
_entity.type
_entity.pdbx_description
1 polymer ?
#
loop_
_entity_poly.entity_id
_entity_poly.type
_entity_poly.pdbx_seq_one_letter_code
_entity_poly.pdbx_strand_id
1 'polypeptide(L)'
;SQAEWEQLLTNCSAFLFYGMERFMSHIVLNRLAAMNIPKCCLVMLLDLVRSKQSYQRITNSGIHKSCLHVAVERPTETAVLLSLAGAGSVIANQWYTTLQGNAERLDVLCES
;
A
#
# COMPACT_ATOMS: atom_id res chain seq x y z
N SER A 1 13.86 -5.15 -3.05
CA SER A 1 14.65 -4.36 -2.07
C SER A 1 13.97 -3.02 -1.81
N GLN A 2 14.34 -2.24 -0.78
CA GLN A 2 13.70 -0.92 -0.52
C GLN A 2 14.00 0.11 -1.63
N ALA A 3 15.19 0.04 -2.24
CA ALA A 3 15.57 0.92 -3.34
C ALA A 3 14.71 0.68 -4.60
N GLU A 4 14.31 -0.57 -4.86
CA GLU A 4 13.39 -0.88 -5.96
C GLU A 4 12.03 -0.20 -5.81
N TRP A 5 11.45 -0.17 -4.59
CA TRP A 5 10.19 0.54 -4.36
C TRP A 5 10.29 2.03 -4.64
N GLU A 6 11.37 2.64 -4.17
CA GLU A 6 11.66 4.06 -4.40
C GLU A 6 11.80 4.36 -5.90
N GLN A 7 12.54 3.51 -6.62
CA GLN A 7 12.72 3.65 -8.06
C GLN A 7 11.42 3.49 -8.84
N LEU A 8 10.58 2.49 -8.49
CA LEU A 8 9.31 2.22 -9.15
C LEU A 8 8.33 3.39 -8.95
N LEU A 9 8.15 3.85 -7.71
CA LEU A 9 7.20 4.92 -7.39
C LEU A 9 7.62 6.28 -7.98
N THR A 10 8.92 6.57 -8.02
CA THR A 10 9.41 7.88 -8.49
C THR A 10 9.41 8.02 -10.02
N ASN A 11 9.40 6.91 -10.75
CA ASN A 11 9.59 6.89 -12.22
C ASN A 11 8.40 6.34 -13.00
N CYS A 12 7.20 6.30 -12.41
CA CYS A 12 5.98 5.87 -13.10
C CYS A 12 4.93 6.99 -13.14
N SER A 13 4.03 6.91 -14.13
CA SER A 13 2.79 7.72 -14.17
C SER A 13 1.64 7.06 -13.42
N ALA A 14 1.64 5.74 -13.35
CA ALA A 14 0.71 4.95 -12.57
C ALA A 14 1.44 3.78 -11.90
N PHE A 15 1.06 3.49 -10.66
CA PHE A 15 1.61 2.40 -9.87
C PHE A 15 0.50 1.49 -9.38
N LEU A 16 0.67 0.19 -9.58
CA LEU A 16 -0.23 -0.84 -9.06
C LEU A 16 0.52 -1.68 -8.04
N PHE A 17 0.00 -1.71 -6.81
CA PHE A 17 0.34 -2.73 -5.84
C PHE A 17 -0.79 -3.74 -5.77
N TYR A 18 -0.49 -5.01 -6.08
CA TYR A 18 -1.41 -6.13 -5.96
C TYR A 18 -0.73 -7.22 -5.15
N GLY A 19 -1.15 -7.43 -3.91
CA GLY A 19 -0.39 -8.30 -3.02
C GLY A 19 -1.04 -8.62 -1.68
N MET A 20 -0.33 -9.47 -0.93
CA MET A 20 -0.72 -9.90 0.40
C MET A 20 -0.51 -8.80 1.44
N GLU A 21 -1.36 -8.78 2.46
CA GLU A 21 -1.25 -7.87 3.60
C GLU A 21 -1.41 -6.39 3.22
N ARG A 22 -0.92 -5.47 4.05
CA ARG A 22 -0.95 -4.04 3.78
C ARG A 22 0.23 -3.65 2.90
N PHE A 23 0.07 -2.63 2.07
CA PHE A 23 1.19 -2.01 1.35
C PHE A 23 2.35 -1.65 2.30
N MET A 24 2.03 -1.11 3.48
CA MET A 24 3.00 -0.75 4.52
C MET A 24 3.74 -1.94 5.17
N SER A 25 3.37 -3.19 4.87
CA SER A 25 4.18 -4.37 5.23
C SER A 25 5.43 -4.49 4.34
N HIS A 26 5.43 -3.88 3.15
CA HIS A 26 6.45 -4.07 2.11
C HIS A 26 7.41 -2.88 1.98
N ILE A 27 6.99 -1.71 2.46
CA ILE A 27 7.76 -0.46 2.42
C ILE A 27 7.99 0.08 3.84
N VAL A 28 9.17 0.65 4.08
CA VAL A 28 9.47 1.30 5.36
C VAL A 28 8.80 2.67 5.42
N LEU A 29 8.08 2.96 6.50
CA LEU A 29 7.35 4.22 6.69
C LEU A 29 8.23 5.45 6.46
N ASN A 30 9.40 5.51 7.11
CA ASN A 30 10.32 6.65 6.99
C ASN A 30 10.86 6.83 5.56
N ARG A 31 10.93 5.75 4.77
CA ARG A 31 11.31 5.84 3.36
C ARG A 31 10.18 6.49 2.57
N LEU A 32 8.96 5.95 2.67
CA LEU A 32 7.80 6.49 1.97
C LEU A 32 7.55 7.96 2.32
N ALA A 33 7.64 8.33 3.59
CA ALA A 33 7.44 9.70 4.06
C ALA A 33 8.49 10.70 3.52
N ALA A 34 9.67 10.21 3.13
CA ALA A 34 10.74 11.02 2.54
C ALA A 34 10.75 10.99 1.00
N MET A 35 9.88 10.19 0.37
CA MET A 35 9.79 10.10 -1.08
C MET A 35 9.16 11.37 -1.67
N ASN A 36 9.54 11.65 -2.93
CA ASN A 36 8.92 12.67 -3.74
C ASN A 36 8.54 12.03 -5.09
N ILE A 37 7.25 11.74 -5.27
CA ILE A 37 6.70 10.94 -6.38
C ILE A 37 5.73 11.75 -7.25
N PRO A 38 6.06 13.01 -7.65
CA PRO A 38 5.13 13.91 -8.32
C PRO A 38 4.74 13.45 -9.73
N LYS A 39 5.50 12.50 -10.29
CA LYS A 39 5.21 11.89 -11.60
C LYS A 39 4.11 10.84 -11.50
N CYS A 40 3.86 10.28 -10.31
CA CYS A 40 2.89 9.21 -10.12
C CYS A 40 1.48 9.81 -9.98
N CYS A 41 0.78 9.91 -11.11
CA CYS A 41 -0.57 10.45 -11.17
C CYS A 41 -1.62 9.54 -10.53
N LEU A 42 -1.37 8.22 -10.50
CA LEU A 42 -2.30 7.24 -9.95
C LEU A 42 -1.57 6.15 -9.18
N VAL A 43 -1.97 5.94 -7.93
CA VAL A 43 -1.57 4.79 -7.12
C VAL A 43 -2.79 3.91 -6.86
N MET A 44 -2.73 2.64 -7.25
CA MET A 44 -3.75 1.64 -6.95
C MET A 44 -3.20 0.64 -5.93
N LEU A 45 -3.78 0.61 -4.73
CA LEU A 45 -3.47 -0.33 -3.67
C LEU A 45 -4.56 -1.40 -3.59
N LEU A 46 -4.32 -2.50 -4.28
CA LEU A 46 -5.07 -3.75 -4.15
C LEU A 46 -4.38 -4.65 -3.13
N ASP A 47 -4.31 -4.12 -1.91
CA ASP A 47 -3.73 -4.75 -0.73
C ASP A 47 -4.85 -5.23 0.22
N LEU A 48 -4.56 -5.31 1.52
CA LEU A 48 -5.44 -5.80 2.59
C LEU A 48 -5.90 -7.25 2.41
N VAL A 49 -5.12 -8.05 1.69
CA VAL A 49 -5.40 -9.49 1.61
C VAL A 49 -4.96 -10.19 2.90
N ARG A 50 -5.90 -10.87 3.56
CA ARG A 50 -5.60 -11.64 4.78
C ARG A 50 -5.78 -13.13 4.58
N SER A 51 -4.79 -13.89 5.05
CA SER A 51 -4.90 -15.31 5.31
C SER A 51 -4.71 -15.56 6.81
N LYS A 52 -5.09 -16.74 7.31
CA LYS A 52 -4.82 -17.11 8.72
C LYS A 52 -3.33 -17.00 9.06
N GLN A 53 -2.45 -17.35 8.12
CA GLN A 53 -1.00 -17.28 8.27
C GLN A 53 -0.48 -15.84 8.25
N SER A 54 -1.04 -14.96 7.40
CA SER A 54 -0.62 -13.55 7.37
C SER A 54 -1.07 -12.81 8.63
N TYR A 55 -2.23 -13.16 9.19
CA TYR A 55 -2.68 -12.65 10.48
C TYR A 55 -1.66 -12.96 11.60
N GLN A 56 -1.21 -14.21 11.71
CA GLN A 56 -0.18 -14.61 12.69
C GLN A 56 1.15 -13.88 12.50
N ARG A 57 1.59 -13.70 11.25
CA ARG A 57 2.82 -12.93 10.97
C ARG A 57 2.70 -11.47 11.38
N ILE A 58 1.57 -10.82 11.09
CA ILE A 58 1.31 -9.42 11.46
C ILE A 58 1.21 -9.26 12.99
N THR A 59 0.52 -10.16 13.68
CA THR A 59 0.43 -10.10 15.15
C THR A 59 1.81 -10.24 15.79
N ASN A 60 2.68 -11.10 15.24
CA ASN A 60 4.02 -11.34 15.79
C ASN A 60 5.01 -10.23 15.43
N SER A 61 4.95 -9.66 14.21
CA SER A 61 5.83 -8.57 13.78
C SER A 61 5.42 -7.20 14.33
N GLY A 62 4.14 -7.05 14.72
CA GLY A 62 3.60 -5.83 15.30
C GLY A 62 3.91 -5.63 16.79
N ILE A 63 4.40 -6.66 17.50
CA ILE A 63 4.62 -6.61 18.97
C ILE A 63 5.57 -5.47 19.37
N HIS A 64 6.52 -5.11 18.52
CA HIS A 64 7.51 -4.07 18.79
C HIS A 64 7.17 -2.71 18.17
N LYS A 65 6.06 -2.58 17.42
CA LYS A 65 5.66 -1.30 16.81
C LYS A 65 4.86 -0.47 17.82
N SER A 66 5.16 0.83 17.88
CA SER A 66 4.36 1.75 18.70
C SER A 66 2.93 1.88 18.15
N CYS A 67 1.97 2.20 19.02
CA CYS A 67 0.57 2.41 18.60
C CYS A 67 0.45 3.46 17.49
N LEU A 68 1.28 4.51 17.54
CA LEU A 68 1.33 5.55 16.52
C LEU A 68 1.82 4.98 15.18
N HIS A 69 2.87 4.16 15.18
CA HIS A 69 3.36 3.53 13.95
C HIS A 69 2.30 2.62 13.33
N VAL A 70 1.57 1.86 14.14
CA VAL A 70 0.47 1.00 13.64
C VAL A 70 -0.72 1.82 13.13
N ALA A 71 -1.02 2.98 13.75
CA ALA A 71 -2.09 3.85 13.30
C ALA A 71 -1.84 4.41 11.90
N VAL A 72 -0.59 4.78 11.60
CA VAL A 72 -0.19 5.33 10.30
C VAL A 72 -0.23 4.27 9.18
N GLU A 73 -0.20 2.98 9.51
CA GLU A 73 -0.33 1.87 8.55
C GLU A 73 -1.78 1.56 8.14
N ARG A 74 -2.76 2.31 8.66
CA ARG A 74 -4.16 2.13 8.28
C ARG A 74 -4.41 2.63 6.84
N PRO A 75 -5.48 2.16 6.17
CA PRO A 75 -5.69 2.45 4.75
C PRO A 75 -5.80 3.96 4.45
N THR A 76 -6.56 4.70 5.26
CA THR A 76 -6.74 6.14 5.09
C THR A 76 -5.44 6.91 5.29
N GLU A 77 -4.71 6.59 6.36
CA GLU A 77 -3.43 7.19 6.70
C GLU A 77 -2.36 6.90 5.65
N THR A 78 -2.37 5.69 5.08
CA THR A 78 -1.49 5.32 3.95
C THR A 78 -1.81 6.16 2.71
N ALA A 79 -3.08 6.39 2.39
CA ALA A 79 -3.48 7.25 1.28
C ALA A 79 -3.06 8.71 1.51
N VAL A 80 -3.16 9.22 2.74
CA VAL A 80 -2.66 10.55 3.11
C VAL A 80 -1.14 10.64 2.91
N LEU A 81 -0.37 9.64 3.35
CA LEU A 81 1.08 9.62 3.14
C LEU A 81 1.47 9.64 1.66
N LEU A 82 0.81 8.82 0.84
CA LEU A 82 1.06 8.80 -0.61
C LEU A 82 0.74 10.14 -1.26
N SER A 83 -0.36 10.78 -0.82
CA SER A 83 -0.74 12.12 -1.28
C SER A 83 0.31 13.17 -0.88
N LEU A 84 0.79 13.13 0.37
CA LEU A 84 1.86 14.01 0.85
C LEU A 84 3.19 13.78 0.13
N ALA A 85 3.48 12.54 -0.27
CA ALA A 85 4.65 12.21 -1.08
C ALA A 85 4.54 12.70 -2.54
N GLY A 86 3.37 13.18 -2.97
CA GLY A 86 3.15 13.78 -4.28
C GLY A 86 2.35 12.93 -5.27
N ALA A 87 1.74 11.81 -4.84
CA ALA A 87 0.85 11.06 -5.71
C ALA A 87 -0.39 11.88 -6.09
N GLY A 88 -0.74 11.91 -7.37
CA GLY A 88 -1.87 12.71 -7.87
C GLY A 88 -3.24 12.16 -7.47
N SER A 89 -3.37 10.85 -7.35
CA SER A 89 -4.60 10.15 -6.96
C SER A 89 -4.28 8.79 -6.33
N VAL A 90 -5.12 8.35 -5.41
CA VAL A 90 -4.98 7.05 -4.72
C VAL A 90 -6.31 6.31 -4.74
N ILE A 91 -6.31 5.11 -5.31
CA ILE A 91 -7.39 4.13 -5.17
C ILE A 91 -6.89 3.05 -4.22
N ALA A 92 -7.62 2.80 -3.12
CA ALA A 92 -7.21 1.84 -2.11
C ALA A 92 -8.41 1.11 -1.50
N ASN A 93 -8.18 -0.12 -1.05
CA ASN A 93 -9.16 -0.86 -0.27
C ASN A 93 -9.36 -0.21 1.12
N GLN A 94 -10.60 -0.09 1.58
CA GLN A 94 -10.91 0.35 2.95
C GLN A 94 -11.00 -0.82 3.95
N TRP A 95 -11.34 -2.02 3.46
CA TRP A 95 -11.53 -3.22 4.29
C TRP A 95 -10.70 -4.40 3.79
N TYR A 96 -10.49 -5.37 4.68
CA TYR A 96 -9.83 -6.62 4.34
C TYR A 96 -10.57 -7.41 3.27
N THR A 97 -9.80 -8.11 2.45
CA THR A 97 -10.28 -8.82 1.26
C THR A 97 -9.47 -10.11 1.03
N THR A 98 -9.82 -10.85 -0.01
CA THR A 98 -9.07 -12.00 -0.53
C THR A 98 -8.28 -11.60 -1.79
N LEU A 99 -7.31 -12.44 -2.21
CA LEU A 99 -6.63 -12.25 -3.50
C LEU A 99 -7.64 -12.21 -4.64
N GLN A 100 -8.56 -13.19 -4.68
CA GLN A 100 -9.61 -13.25 -5.69
C GLN A 100 -10.48 -11.98 -5.71
N GLY A 101 -10.90 -11.48 -4.55
CA GLY A 101 -11.70 -10.25 -4.50
C GLY A 101 -10.94 -9.01 -5.00
N ASN A 102 -9.61 -9.00 -4.91
CA ASN A 102 -8.82 -7.93 -5.53
C ASN A 102 -8.63 -8.16 -7.03
N ALA A 103 -8.54 -9.41 -7.51
CA ALA A 103 -8.51 -9.71 -8.94
C ALA A 103 -9.79 -9.22 -9.63
N GLU A 104 -10.96 -9.54 -9.06
CA GLU A 104 -12.26 -9.09 -9.57
C GLU A 104 -12.38 -7.56 -9.59
N ARG A 105 -11.86 -6.87 -8.56
CA ARG A 105 -11.80 -5.39 -8.56
C ARG A 105 -10.86 -4.83 -9.62
N LEU A 106 -9.72 -5.48 -9.84
CA LEU A 106 -8.78 -5.06 -10.87
C LEU A 106 -9.43 -5.16 -12.25
N ASP A 107 -10.15 -6.25 -12.51
CA ASP A 107 -10.87 -6.43 -13.77
C ASP A 107 -11.87 -5.28 -13.98
N VAL A 108 -12.71 -4.96 -12.99
CA VAL A 108 -13.66 -3.83 -13.06
C VAL A 108 -12.97 -2.47 -13.25
N LEU A 109 -11.80 -2.25 -12.63
CA LEU A 109 -11.04 -1.01 -12.78
C LEU A 109 -10.36 -0.89 -14.15
N CYS A 110 -10.12 -2.00 -14.82
CA CYS A 110 -9.46 -2.06 -16.13
C CYS A 110 -10.42 -2.22 -17.30
N GLU A 111 -11.68 -2.57 -17.05
CA GLU A 111 -12.74 -2.59 -18.05
C GLU A 111 -13.01 -1.17 -18.58
N SER A 112 -13.03 -1.03 -19.91
CA SER A 112 -13.27 0.21 -20.67
C SER A 112 -14.62 0.19 -21.35
#